data_AF-A0A351DQB7-F1
#
_entry.id   AF-A0A351DQB7-F1
#
_cell.length_a   1.000
_cell.length_b   1.000
_cell.length_c   1.000
_cell.angle_alpha   90.00
_cell.angle_beta   90.00
_cell.angle_gamma   90.00
#
_symmetry.space_group_name_H-M   'P 1'
#
loop_
_entity.id
_entity.type
_entity.pdbx_description
1 polymer ?
#
loop_
_entity_poly.entity_id
_entity_poly.type
_entity_poly.pdbx_seq_one_letter_code
_entity_poly.pdbx_strand_id
1 'polypeptide(L)'
;MPSMKLFHTIPGERPSIPLLEGINSPNDLRSLHREQLRQVADEVREYLLYSVGISGGHFGAGLGVVELTVALHFCLDTPFDQLVWDVGHQAYPHKVLTGRREQLTTIRKEGGLAAFPDRKESPYDTFGVGHSSTSISAALGMALDAKITQSSRRHVAVIGDGALTAGLAFEALNHAASEKANLLVILNDNDMSISRNVG
;
A
#
# COMPACT_ATOMS: atom_id res chain seq x y z
N MET A 1 -22.43 15.67 -2.82
CA MET A 1 -21.50 14.61 -3.27
C MET A 1 -22.03 13.28 -2.75
N PRO A 2 -22.01 12.19 -3.54
CA PRO A 2 -22.46 10.90 -3.03
C PRO A 2 -21.51 10.42 -1.91
N SER A 3 -22.09 9.90 -0.83
CA SER A 3 -21.38 9.39 0.34
C SER A 3 -20.58 8.12 0.02
N MET A 4 -19.53 7.84 0.79
CA MET A 4 -18.79 6.56 0.73
C MET A 4 -19.76 5.38 0.91
N LYS A 5 -19.56 4.30 0.15
CA LYS A 5 -20.38 3.08 0.32
C LYS A 5 -20.09 2.48 1.69
N LEU A 6 -21.15 2.30 2.49
CA LEU A 6 -21.07 1.66 3.80
C LEU A 6 -21.37 0.16 3.64
N PHE A 7 -20.54 -0.66 4.28
CA PHE A 7 -20.70 -2.11 4.32
C PHE A 7 -21.08 -2.54 5.73
N HIS A 8 -22.18 -3.28 5.87
CA HIS A 8 -22.69 -3.74 7.16
C HIS A 8 -22.38 -5.21 7.45
N THR A 9 -21.98 -5.96 6.43
CA THR A 9 -21.69 -7.39 6.50
C THR A 9 -20.49 -7.72 5.63
N ILE A 10 -19.73 -8.73 6.03
CA ILE A 10 -18.69 -9.32 5.18
C ILE A 10 -19.38 -10.14 4.08
N PRO A 11 -19.09 -9.92 2.78
CA PRO A 11 -19.70 -10.69 1.71
C PRO A 11 -19.29 -12.18 1.80
N GLY A 12 -20.28 -13.08 1.75
CA GLY A 12 -20.05 -14.53 1.73
C GLY A 12 -19.75 -15.08 0.33
N GLU A 13 -20.01 -14.29 -0.72
CA GLU A 13 -19.78 -14.63 -2.11
C GLU A 13 -18.95 -13.53 -2.79
N ARG A 14 -18.35 -13.86 -3.94
CA ARG A 14 -17.53 -12.93 -4.70
C ARG A 14 -18.39 -11.73 -5.13
N PRO A 15 -18.01 -10.49 -4.76
CA PRO A 15 -18.78 -9.31 -5.14
C PRO A 15 -18.67 -8.99 -6.62
N SER A 16 -19.66 -8.27 -7.15
CA SER A 16 -19.59 -7.68 -8.49
C SER A 16 -18.70 -6.44 -8.44
N ILE A 17 -17.61 -6.47 -9.20
CA ILE A 17 -16.55 -5.45 -9.18
C ILE A 17 -16.14 -5.06 -10.62
N PRO A 18 -17.07 -4.49 -11.41
CA PRO A 18 -16.90 -4.35 -12.85
C PRO A 18 -15.75 -3.44 -13.30
N LEU A 19 -15.41 -2.38 -12.55
CA LEU A 19 -14.24 -1.56 -12.89
C LEU A 19 -12.96 -2.27 -12.48
N LEU A 20 -12.94 -2.80 -11.25
CA LEU A 20 -11.77 -3.46 -10.71
C LEU A 20 -11.40 -4.69 -11.54
N GLU A 21 -12.37 -5.44 -12.06
CA GLU A 21 -12.16 -6.58 -12.98
C GLU A 21 -11.26 -6.23 -14.17
N GLY A 22 -11.39 -5.01 -14.71
CA GLY A 22 -10.56 -4.49 -15.79
C GLY A 22 -9.16 -4.04 -15.37
N ILE A 23 -8.87 -3.95 -14.06
CA ILE A 23 -7.60 -3.49 -13.51
C ILE A 23 -6.74 -4.70 -13.11
N ASN A 24 -5.77 -5.04 -13.94
CA ASN A 24 -4.77 -6.09 -13.64
C ASN A 24 -3.39 -5.50 -13.34
N SER A 25 -3.22 -4.20 -13.57
CA SER A 25 -2.00 -3.45 -13.28
C SER A 25 -2.31 -1.99 -12.94
N PRO A 26 -1.38 -1.26 -12.31
CA PRO A 26 -1.52 0.18 -12.11
C PRO A 26 -1.67 0.98 -13.42
N ASN A 27 -1.19 0.47 -14.56
CA ASN A 27 -1.39 1.11 -15.86
C ASN A 27 -2.88 1.14 -16.26
N ASP A 28 -3.61 0.06 -16.00
CA ASP A 28 -5.05 -0.01 -16.26
C ASP A 28 -5.80 1.00 -15.39
N LEU A 29 -5.41 1.12 -14.11
CA LEU A 29 -5.95 2.14 -13.20
C LEU A 29 -5.72 3.57 -13.71
N ARG A 30 -4.52 3.86 -14.22
CA ARG A 30 -4.16 5.17 -14.79
C ARG A 30 -4.90 5.51 -16.08
N SER A 31 -5.44 4.51 -16.78
CA SER A 31 -6.26 4.72 -17.98
C SER A 31 -7.69 5.19 -17.70
N LEU A 32 -8.14 5.08 -16.44
CA LEU A 32 -9.48 5.48 -16.04
C LEU A 32 -9.61 7.00 -15.87
N HIS A 33 -10.84 7.48 -16.03
CA HIS A 33 -11.18 8.85 -15.66
C HIS A 33 -11.15 9.03 -14.14
N ARG A 34 -10.73 10.21 -13.68
CA ARG A 34 -10.55 10.52 -12.26
C ARG A 34 -11.85 10.32 -11.45
N GLU A 35 -13.00 10.57 -12.08
CA GLU A 35 -14.32 10.40 -11.51
C GLU A 35 -14.64 8.93 -11.16
N GLN A 36 -13.98 7.98 -11.84
CA GLN A 36 -14.16 6.55 -11.61
C GLN A 36 -13.35 6.03 -10.41
N LEU A 37 -12.35 6.77 -9.93
CA LEU A 37 -11.46 6.31 -8.85
C LEU A 37 -12.18 6.05 -7.53
N ARG A 38 -13.28 6.78 -7.26
CA ARG A 38 -14.12 6.53 -6.09
C ARG A 38 -14.80 5.16 -6.18
N GLN A 39 -15.33 4.81 -7.35
CA GLN A 39 -15.93 3.49 -7.57
C GLN A 39 -14.87 2.39 -7.46
N VAL A 40 -13.67 2.60 -8.00
CA VAL A 40 -12.55 1.66 -7.82
C VAL A 40 -12.24 1.45 -6.33
N ALA A 41 -12.18 2.53 -5.53
CA ALA A 41 -11.97 2.42 -4.09
C ALA A 41 -13.08 1.61 -3.40
N ASP A 42 -14.35 1.84 -3.74
CA ASP A 42 -15.48 1.07 -3.21
C ASP A 42 -15.40 -0.42 -3.59
N GLU A 43 -15.04 -0.73 -4.85
CA GLU A 43 -14.90 -2.11 -5.33
C GLU A 43 -13.68 -2.83 -4.72
N VAL A 44 -12.55 -2.13 -4.55
CA VAL A 44 -11.38 -2.66 -3.84
C VAL A 44 -11.75 -2.97 -2.40
N ARG A 45 -12.45 -2.05 -1.72
CA ARG A 45 -12.93 -2.26 -0.35
C ARG A 45 -13.84 -3.48 -0.26
N GLU A 46 -14.82 -3.60 -1.14
CA GLU A 46 -15.75 -4.73 -1.18
C GLU A 46 -15.03 -6.07 -1.42
N TYR A 47 -14.09 -6.09 -2.37
CA TYR A 47 -13.28 -7.27 -2.64
C TYR A 47 -12.40 -7.67 -1.45
N LEU A 48 -11.80 -6.69 -0.77
CA LEU A 48 -10.99 -6.95 0.42
C LEU A 48 -11.82 -7.56 1.56
N LEU A 49 -13.04 -7.07 1.78
CA LEU A 49 -13.96 -7.64 2.76
C LEU A 49 -14.19 -9.12 2.46
N TYR A 50 -14.53 -9.44 1.21
CA TYR A 50 -14.73 -10.82 0.74
C TYR A 50 -13.49 -11.69 0.90
N SER A 51 -12.33 -11.25 0.39
CA SER A 51 -11.12 -12.06 0.37
C SER A 51 -10.59 -12.34 1.77
N VAL A 52 -10.62 -11.34 2.66
CA VAL A 52 -10.17 -11.50 4.04
C VAL A 52 -11.17 -12.31 4.86
N GLY A 53 -12.47 -12.26 4.54
CA GLY A 53 -13.47 -13.16 5.10
C GLY A 53 -13.14 -14.64 4.86
N ILE A 54 -12.45 -14.96 3.77
CA ILE A 54 -12.01 -16.33 3.42
C ILE A 54 -10.63 -16.65 4.02
N SER A 55 -9.65 -15.75 3.88
CA SER A 55 -8.26 -16.03 4.24
C SER A 55 -7.94 -15.74 5.71
N GLY A 56 -8.73 -14.92 6.40
CA GLY A 56 -8.31 -14.21 7.60
C GLY A 56 -7.18 -13.19 7.30
N GLY A 57 -6.66 -12.51 8.33
CA GLY A 57 -5.52 -11.59 8.17
C GLY A 57 -5.74 -10.18 8.73
N HIS A 58 -4.87 -9.24 8.32
CA HIS A 58 -4.84 -7.86 8.79
C HIS A 58 -5.95 -7.02 8.14
N PHE A 59 -7.19 -7.26 8.58
CA PHE A 59 -8.41 -6.68 8.03
C PHE A 59 -8.48 -5.15 8.17
N GLY A 60 -8.33 -4.63 9.39
CA GLY A 60 -8.56 -3.20 9.67
C GLY A 60 -7.53 -2.27 9.01
N ALA A 61 -6.25 -2.67 9.01
CA ALA A 61 -5.17 -1.85 8.47
C ALA A 61 -5.28 -1.63 6.96
N GLY A 62 -5.65 -2.67 6.20
CA GLY A 62 -5.83 -2.55 4.75
C GLY A 62 -7.02 -1.68 4.34
N LEU A 63 -8.12 -1.73 5.11
CA LEU A 63 -9.31 -0.92 4.84
C LEU A 63 -9.07 0.59 4.99
N GLY A 64 -8.19 0.97 5.92
CA GLY A 64 -7.85 2.37 6.21
C GLY A 64 -7.03 3.06 5.11
N VAL A 65 -6.41 2.29 4.20
CA VAL A 65 -5.52 2.85 3.17
C VAL A 65 -6.00 2.59 1.74
N VAL A 66 -7.26 2.18 1.55
CA VAL A 66 -7.81 1.89 0.21
C VAL A 66 -7.71 3.11 -0.71
N GLU A 67 -8.25 4.26 -0.30
CA GLU A 67 -8.23 5.49 -1.09
C GLU A 67 -6.79 5.97 -1.33
N LEU A 68 -5.94 5.92 -0.31
CA LEU A 68 -4.52 6.26 -0.41
C LEU A 68 -3.84 5.39 -1.46
N THR A 69 -4.08 4.08 -1.44
CA THR A 69 -3.47 3.14 -2.38
C THR A 69 -3.92 3.39 -3.81
N VAL A 70 -5.22 3.64 -4.02
CA VAL A 70 -5.77 4.00 -5.34
C VAL A 70 -5.12 5.29 -5.84
N ALA A 71 -5.04 6.32 -4.99
CA ALA A 71 -4.42 7.59 -5.35
C ALA A 71 -2.93 7.44 -5.68
N LEU A 72 -2.18 6.65 -4.90
CA LEU A 72 -0.76 6.39 -5.13
C LEU A 72 -0.52 5.70 -6.47
N HIS A 73 -1.22 4.61 -6.77
CA HIS A 73 -1.03 3.90 -8.04
C HIS A 73 -1.58 4.67 -9.25
N PHE A 74 -2.53 5.59 -9.05
CA PHE A 74 -2.99 6.50 -10.08
C PHE A 74 -1.95 7.61 -10.38
N CYS A 75 -1.30 8.16 -9.35
CA CYS A 75 -0.35 9.28 -9.51
C CYS A 75 1.10 8.85 -9.81
N LEU A 76 1.48 7.64 -9.38
CA LEU A 76 2.83 7.08 -9.53
C LEU A 76 2.88 6.12 -10.71
N ASP A 77 3.99 6.16 -11.44
CA ASP A 77 4.29 5.19 -12.49
C ASP A 77 4.99 3.95 -11.89
N THR A 78 4.30 3.25 -11.00
CA THR A 78 4.84 2.01 -10.42
C THR A 78 4.88 0.91 -11.50
N PRO A 79 5.94 0.07 -11.56
CA PRO A 79 7.03 -0.06 -10.58
C PRO A 79 8.28 0.79 -10.88
N PHE A 80 8.25 1.68 -11.88
CA PHE A 80 9.36 2.61 -12.13
C PHE A 80 9.55 3.55 -10.94
N ASP A 81 8.47 4.21 -10.52
CA ASP A 81 8.42 4.88 -9.23
C ASP A 81 8.35 3.84 -8.10
N GLN A 82 9.08 4.12 -7.02
CA GLN A 82 9.25 3.17 -5.94
C GLN A 82 8.37 3.53 -4.74
N LEU A 83 7.47 2.62 -4.40
CA LEU A 83 6.54 2.74 -3.27
C LEU A 83 6.88 1.70 -2.21
N VAL A 84 7.24 2.15 -1.01
CA VAL A 84 7.59 1.30 0.14
C VAL A 84 6.51 1.42 1.21
N TRP A 85 5.95 0.29 1.63
CA TRP A 85 4.98 0.21 2.73
C TRP A 85 5.68 -0.25 4.01
N ASP A 86 5.64 0.55 5.08
CA ASP A 86 6.19 0.15 6.38
C ASP A 86 5.38 -0.99 7.01
N VAL A 87 6.04 -1.99 7.59
CA VAL A 87 5.47 -3.28 8.07
C VAL A 87 4.82 -4.12 6.96
N GLY A 88 3.96 -3.52 6.13
CA GLY A 88 3.30 -4.15 4.99
C GLY A 88 1.92 -4.72 5.27
N HIS A 89 1.48 -4.77 6.52
CA HIS A 89 0.19 -5.32 6.92
C HIS A 89 -1.03 -4.57 6.34
N GLN A 90 -0.85 -3.30 5.97
CA GLN A 90 -1.83 -2.44 5.33
C GLN A 90 -1.82 -2.55 3.79
N ALA A 91 -0.90 -3.31 3.19
CA ALA A 91 -0.66 -3.32 1.74
C ALA A 91 -1.55 -4.31 0.95
N TYR A 92 -2.68 -4.76 1.49
CA TYR A 92 -3.60 -5.65 0.75
C TYR A 92 -4.25 -4.95 -0.46
N PRO A 93 -4.74 -3.69 -0.36
CA PRO A 93 -5.18 -2.95 -1.55
C PRO A 93 -4.07 -2.82 -2.60
N HIS A 94 -2.81 -2.72 -2.17
CA HIS A 94 -1.66 -2.65 -3.07
C HIS A 94 -1.51 -3.95 -3.85
N LYS A 95 -1.57 -5.12 -3.19
CA LYS A 95 -1.57 -6.42 -3.87
C LYS A 95 -2.76 -6.57 -4.85
N VAL A 96 -3.95 -6.09 -4.47
CA VAL A 96 -5.14 -6.08 -5.36
C VAL A 96 -4.87 -5.33 -6.66
N LEU A 97 -4.34 -4.10 -6.57
CA LEU A 97 -4.15 -3.21 -7.73
C LEU A 97 -2.88 -3.51 -8.55
N THR A 98 -2.09 -4.50 -8.14
CA THR A 98 -0.81 -4.88 -8.77
C THR A 98 -0.84 -6.33 -9.28
N GLY A 99 -2.00 -6.76 -9.78
CA GLY A 99 -2.17 -8.02 -10.51
C GLY A 99 -2.37 -9.25 -9.62
N ARG A 100 -2.48 -9.09 -8.30
CA ARG A 100 -2.58 -10.21 -7.35
C ARG A 100 -3.96 -10.33 -6.70
N ARG A 101 -4.98 -9.64 -7.24
CA ARG A 101 -6.35 -9.67 -6.74
C ARG A 101 -6.85 -11.09 -6.50
N GLU A 102 -6.85 -11.93 -7.53
CA GLU A 102 -7.42 -13.30 -7.47
C GLU A 102 -6.69 -14.22 -6.48
N GLN A 103 -5.39 -13.98 -6.29
CA GLN A 103 -4.56 -14.77 -5.38
C GLN A 103 -4.74 -14.34 -3.92
N LEU A 104 -5.43 -13.24 -3.64
CA LEU A 104 -5.53 -12.69 -2.28
C LEU A 104 -6.25 -13.63 -1.30
N THR A 105 -7.14 -14.48 -1.79
CA THR A 105 -7.81 -15.53 -0.96
C THR A 105 -6.84 -16.60 -0.44
N THR A 106 -5.61 -16.64 -0.96
CA THR A 106 -4.53 -17.55 -0.55
C THR A 106 -3.52 -16.89 0.38
N ILE A 107 -3.66 -15.59 0.69
CA ILE A 107 -2.67 -14.86 1.49
C ILE A 107 -2.44 -15.55 2.84
N ARG A 108 -1.17 -15.60 3.27
CA ARG A 108 -0.67 -16.27 4.49
C ARG A 108 -0.79 -17.80 4.49
N LYS A 109 -1.27 -18.43 3.42
CA LYS A 109 -1.27 -19.89 3.29
C LYS A 109 0.06 -20.35 2.68
N GLU A 110 0.45 -21.58 3.00
CA GLU A 110 1.60 -22.22 2.37
C GLU A 110 1.40 -22.26 0.84
N GLY A 111 2.40 -21.81 0.08
CA GLY A 111 2.32 -21.67 -1.38
C GLY A 111 1.41 -20.54 -1.89
N GLY A 112 0.79 -19.75 -1.01
CA GLY A 112 0.00 -18.57 -1.35
C GLY A 112 0.78 -17.26 -1.26
N LEU A 113 0.07 -16.13 -1.33
CA LEU A 113 0.70 -14.81 -1.20
C LEU A 113 1.30 -14.60 0.20
N ALA A 114 2.43 -13.91 0.26
CA ALA A 114 3.04 -13.45 1.49
C ALA A 114 2.13 -12.46 2.23
N ALA A 115 2.22 -12.47 3.56
CA ALA A 115 1.43 -11.59 4.42
C ALA A 115 1.74 -10.10 4.21
N PHE A 116 2.94 -9.80 3.70
CA PHE A 116 3.49 -8.46 3.52
C PHE A 116 4.09 -8.35 2.10
N PRO A 117 4.46 -7.15 1.63
CA PRO A 117 5.24 -7.00 0.41
C PRO A 117 6.52 -7.84 0.44
N ASP A 118 6.74 -8.63 -0.62
CA ASP A 118 7.92 -9.46 -0.84
C ASP A 118 8.44 -9.22 -2.26
N ARG A 119 9.71 -8.80 -2.35
CA ARG A 119 10.41 -8.50 -3.60
C ARG A 119 10.45 -9.69 -4.57
N LYS A 120 10.39 -10.93 -4.06
CA LYS A 120 10.34 -12.13 -4.89
C LYS A 120 8.94 -12.42 -5.42
N GLU A 121 7.91 -11.88 -4.77
CA GLU A 121 6.51 -12.07 -5.15
C GLU A 121 6.07 -11.11 -6.27
N SER A 122 6.57 -9.87 -6.26
CA SER A 122 6.12 -8.86 -7.22
C SER A 122 7.15 -7.75 -7.47
N PRO A 123 7.29 -7.25 -8.71
CA PRO A 123 8.11 -6.06 -8.98
C PRO A 123 7.55 -4.78 -8.32
N TYR A 124 6.28 -4.77 -7.92
CA TYR A 124 5.66 -3.65 -7.22
C TYR A 124 6.00 -3.61 -5.72
N ASP A 125 6.52 -4.72 -5.18
CA ASP A 125 6.97 -4.84 -3.79
C ASP A 125 8.46 -4.43 -3.74
N THR A 126 8.74 -3.13 -3.81
CA THR A 126 10.11 -2.61 -4.03
C THR A 126 11.07 -2.86 -2.88
N PHE A 127 10.54 -3.08 -1.68
CA PHE A 127 11.29 -3.44 -0.48
C PHE A 127 10.53 -4.50 0.33
N GLY A 128 11.26 -5.50 0.85
CA GLY A 128 10.68 -6.55 1.68
C GLY A 128 10.56 -6.07 3.12
N VAL A 129 9.38 -6.25 3.72
CA VAL A 129 9.06 -5.71 5.05
C VAL A 129 8.46 -6.77 5.98
N GLY A 130 8.45 -6.43 7.27
CA GLY A 130 7.84 -7.22 8.34
C GLY A 130 8.04 -6.53 9.69
N HIS A 131 9.28 -6.13 9.99
CA HIS A 131 9.57 -5.21 11.08
C HIS A 131 9.17 -3.77 10.70
N SER A 132 8.74 -2.99 11.69
CA SER A 132 8.34 -1.60 11.52
C SER A 132 9.53 -0.66 11.38
N SER A 133 9.23 0.56 10.96
CA SER A 133 10.11 1.75 10.98
C SER A 133 11.27 1.68 9.98
N THR A 134 11.22 0.77 9.02
CA THR A 134 12.29 0.52 8.03
C THR A 134 12.06 1.24 6.70
N SER A 135 10.83 1.67 6.42
CA SER A 135 10.43 2.21 5.11
C SER A 135 11.16 3.49 4.71
N ILE A 136 11.32 4.44 5.63
CA ILE A 136 11.94 5.74 5.34
C ILE A 136 13.42 5.55 5.00
N SER A 137 14.16 4.76 5.79
CA SER A 137 15.56 4.45 5.50
C SER A 137 15.74 3.73 4.17
N ALA A 138 14.86 2.77 3.86
CA ALA A 138 14.91 2.03 2.60
C ALA A 138 14.64 2.95 1.41
N ALA A 139 13.57 3.75 1.46
CA ALA A 139 13.22 4.70 0.41
C ALA A 139 14.25 5.83 0.26
N LEU A 140 14.90 6.25 1.36
CA LEU A 140 16.01 7.20 1.32
C LEU A 140 17.20 6.62 0.54
N GLY A 141 17.62 5.38 0.83
CA GLY A 141 18.71 4.74 0.09
C GLY A 141 18.42 4.66 -1.42
N MET A 142 17.18 4.33 -1.77
CA MET A 142 16.69 4.35 -3.16
C MET A 142 16.76 5.76 -3.78
N ALA A 143 16.33 6.79 -3.05
CA ALA A 143 16.37 8.17 -3.53
C ALA A 143 17.80 8.69 -3.74
N LEU A 144 18.75 8.29 -2.88
CA LEU A 144 20.15 8.64 -3.04
C LEU A 144 20.79 7.95 -4.24
N ASP A 145 20.46 6.68 -4.49
CA ASP A 145 20.87 5.97 -5.72
C ASP A 145 20.34 6.68 -6.97
N ALA A 146 19.06 7.08 -6.98
CA ALA A 146 18.48 7.84 -8.09
C ALA A 146 19.18 9.19 -8.30
N LYS A 147 19.58 9.89 -7.22
CA LYS A 147 20.35 11.13 -7.28
C LYS A 147 21.72 10.92 -7.92
N ILE A 148 22.42 9.84 -7.56
CA ILE A 148 23.75 9.49 -8.10
C ILE A 148 23.66 9.10 -9.57
N THR A 149 22.64 8.32 -9.93
CA THR A 149 22.43 7.81 -11.29
C THR A 149 21.67 8.77 -12.21
N GLN A 150 21.29 9.95 -11.70
CA GLN A 150 20.51 10.97 -12.41
C GLN A 150 19.14 10.44 -12.92
N SER A 151 18.57 9.50 -12.17
CA SER A 151 17.26 8.93 -12.46
C SER A 151 16.14 9.86 -12.00
N SER A 152 15.09 9.96 -12.81
CA SER A 152 13.88 10.75 -12.51
C SER A 152 12.84 10.00 -11.66
N ARG A 153 13.17 8.79 -11.17
CA ARG A 153 12.28 8.00 -10.33
C ARG A 153 11.84 8.77 -9.10
N ARG A 154 10.57 8.61 -8.73
CA ARG A 154 10.01 9.12 -7.48
C ARG A 154 10.04 8.02 -6.42
N HIS A 155 10.24 8.43 -5.17
CA HIS A 155 10.39 7.53 -4.04
C HIS A 155 9.35 7.93 -2.99
N VAL A 156 8.53 6.97 -2.57
CA VAL A 156 7.46 7.19 -1.60
C VAL A 156 7.54 6.14 -0.50
N ALA A 157 7.54 6.59 0.75
CA ALA A 157 7.41 5.73 1.92
C ALA A 157 6.06 5.99 2.60
N VAL A 158 5.27 4.94 2.85
CA VAL A 158 4.04 5.01 3.64
C VAL A 158 4.30 4.37 4.99
N ILE A 159 4.19 5.16 6.07
CA ILE A 159 4.46 4.74 7.45
C ILE A 159 3.26 5.04 8.33
N GLY A 160 2.91 4.12 9.24
CA GLY A 160 1.88 4.35 10.25
C GLY A 160 2.41 5.19 11.41
N ASP A 161 1.53 5.88 12.12
CA ASP A 161 1.84 6.68 13.32
C ASP A 161 2.58 5.88 14.40
N GLY A 162 2.14 4.64 14.68
CA GLY A 162 2.83 3.77 15.63
C GLY A 162 4.25 3.40 15.19
N ALA A 163 4.47 3.19 13.89
CA ALA A 163 5.80 2.84 13.34
C ALA A 163 6.74 4.06 13.28
N LEU A 164 6.19 5.28 13.20
CA LEU A 164 6.99 6.51 13.21
C LEU A 164 7.72 6.74 14.53
N THR A 165 7.22 6.16 15.64
CA THR A 165 7.76 6.36 16.99
C THR A 165 9.16 5.79 17.22
N ALA A 166 9.64 4.86 16.37
CA ALA A 166 10.93 4.24 16.57
C ALA A 166 12.10 5.13 16.13
N GLY A 167 13.22 5.04 16.86
CA GLY A 167 14.42 5.82 16.58
C GLY A 167 14.92 5.74 15.13
N LEU A 168 14.83 4.55 14.50
CA LEU A 168 15.24 4.36 13.10
C LEU A 168 14.47 5.29 12.13
N ALA A 169 13.18 5.53 12.36
CA ALA A 169 12.39 6.43 11.53
C ALA A 169 12.85 7.89 11.70
N PHE A 170 13.16 8.31 12.93
CA PHE A 170 13.70 9.65 13.21
C PHE A 170 15.10 9.85 12.65
N GLU A 171 15.98 8.85 12.75
CA GLU A 171 17.31 8.87 12.13
C GLU A 171 17.20 9.02 10.61
N ALA A 172 16.29 8.26 9.98
CA ALA A 172 16.04 8.33 8.54
C ALA A 172 15.51 9.71 8.09
N LEU A 173 14.57 10.29 8.84
CA LEU A 173 14.04 11.64 8.55
C LEU A 173 15.12 12.71 8.65
N ASN A 174 15.95 12.66 9.71
CA ASN A 174 17.07 13.58 9.87
C ASN A 174 18.09 13.44 8.72
N HIS A 175 18.41 12.20 8.35
CA HIS A 175 19.34 11.94 7.25
C HIS A 175 18.78 12.41 5.90
N ALA A 176 17.50 12.17 5.62
CA ALA A 176 16.84 12.64 4.40
C ALA A 176 16.87 14.17 4.27
N ALA A 177 16.70 14.89 5.37
CA ALA A 177 16.81 16.35 5.41
C ALA A 177 18.25 16.83 5.12
N SER A 178 19.25 16.19 5.73
CA SER A 178 20.68 16.50 5.49
C SER A 178 21.05 16.32 4.01
N GLU A 179 20.59 15.23 3.39
CA GLU A 179 20.91 14.89 2.01
C GLU A 179 20.07 15.63 0.95
N LYS A 180 19.02 16.34 1.39
CA LYS A 180 18.01 16.97 0.52
C LYS A 180 17.44 15.95 -0.46
N ALA A 181 17.10 14.77 0.03
CA ALA A 181 16.63 13.67 -0.80
C ALA A 181 15.25 13.97 -1.41
N ASN A 182 15.04 13.56 -2.66
CA ASN A 182 13.72 13.61 -3.31
C ASN A 182 12.87 12.41 -2.87
N LEU A 183 12.29 12.53 -1.67
CA LEU A 183 11.53 11.49 -0.99
C LEU A 183 10.21 12.06 -0.46
N LEU A 184 9.09 11.42 -0.80
CA LEU A 184 7.79 11.68 -0.19
C LEU A 184 7.55 10.70 0.95
N VAL A 185 7.38 11.21 2.17
CA VAL A 185 6.95 10.40 3.32
C VAL A 185 5.49 10.70 3.59
N ILE A 186 4.66 9.65 3.59
CA ILE A 186 3.23 9.73 3.91
C ILE A 186 3.02 9.08 5.27
N LEU A 187 2.59 9.90 6.22
CA LEU A 187 2.14 9.45 7.52
C LEU A 187 0.67 9.01 7.43
N ASN A 188 0.42 7.71 7.58
CA ASN A 188 -0.91 7.15 7.74
C ASN A 188 -1.27 7.16 9.23
N ASP A 189 -1.75 8.31 9.70
CA ASP A 189 -2.19 8.50 11.07
C ASP A 189 -3.64 8.06 11.25
N ASN A 190 -3.85 7.02 12.06
CA ASN A 190 -5.17 6.54 12.43
C ASN A 190 -5.33 6.40 13.96
N ASP A 191 -4.50 7.09 14.74
CA ASP A 191 -4.39 7.05 16.20
C ASP A 191 -4.17 5.64 16.79
N MET A 192 -3.72 4.68 15.97
CA MET A 192 -3.71 3.26 16.30
C MET A 192 -2.42 2.55 15.83
N SER A 193 -1.79 1.85 16.78
CA SER A 193 -0.82 0.79 16.50
C SER A 193 -1.57 -0.56 16.53
N ILE A 194 -1.14 -1.54 17.35
CA ILE A 194 -1.99 -2.69 17.74
C ILE A 194 -2.98 -2.27 18.84
N SER A 195 -2.54 -1.39 19.74
CA SER A 195 -3.35 -0.63 20.71
C SER A 195 -3.32 0.86 20.34
N ARG A 196 -4.04 1.72 21.08
CA ARG A 196 -3.88 3.19 20.94
C ARG A 196 -2.40 3.56 20.98
N ASN A 197 -2.03 4.51 20.13
CA ASN A 197 -0.66 4.95 20.05
C ASN A 197 -0.24 5.67 21.34
N VAL A 198 1.04 5.57 21.71
CA VAL A 198 1.65 6.22 22.88
C VAL A 198 2.96 6.87 22.44
N GLY A 199 3.06 8.19 22.62
CA GLY A 199 4.23 8.97 22.21
C GLY A 199 3.91 10.02 21.16
#